data_AF-A0A662VP84-F1
#
_entry.id   AF-A0A662VP84-F1
#
_cell.length_a   1.000
_cell.length_b   1.000
_cell.length_c   1.000
_cell.angle_alpha   90.00
_cell.angle_beta   90.00
_cell.angle_gamma   90.00
#
_symmetry.space_group_name_H-M   'P 1'
#
loop_
_entity.id
_entity.type
_entity.pdbx_description
1 polymer ?
#
loop_
_entity_poly.entity_id
_entity_poly.type
_entity_poly.pdbx_seq_one_letter_code
_entity_poly.pdbx_strand_id
1 'polypeptide(L)'
;MELRICPLYSVRQDGSISEDVPESIIIGLIEKAHQAGFAVFLELNTAGPGSFPNLDNPKYVDDLHNIALHWAKIAEEEKVEFYSPLNEPDATFANSNLVNQWIKTSQDLRAIFSGNLVLKFADIGPRNIENIGKYDYIAFDIMWGDNRHQELREHLKTAVEKGNDLKKQYKLKGFFFGELGAERSRVGKEVQAKIFRTILEETWGKVDGYCFLGWSDLEFKFKDNDRAKGVIKEWYGKTD
;
A
#
# COMPACT_ATOMS: atom_id res chain seq x y z
N MET A 1 1.17 3.12 -15.31
CA MET A 1 0.47 3.81 -14.20
C MET A 1 -0.43 2.78 -13.56
N GLU A 2 -0.32 2.63 -12.25
CA GLU A 2 -1.04 1.62 -11.47
C GLU A 2 -2.16 2.27 -10.66
N LEU A 3 -3.24 1.52 -10.43
CA LEU A 3 -4.37 1.94 -9.61
C LEU A 3 -4.52 0.98 -8.43
N ARG A 4 -4.45 1.55 -7.22
CA ARG A 4 -4.66 0.81 -5.98
C ARG A 4 -6.16 0.59 -5.73
N ILE A 5 -6.56 -0.66 -5.50
CA ILE A 5 -7.93 -1.07 -5.18
C ILE A 5 -7.91 -1.87 -3.88
N CYS A 6 -8.84 -1.58 -2.97
CA CYS A 6 -8.84 -2.20 -1.65
C CYS A 6 -10.18 -2.84 -1.28
N PRO A 7 -10.24 -4.18 -1.19
CA PRO A 7 -11.21 -4.85 -0.36
C PRO A 7 -11.08 -4.37 1.08
N LEU A 8 -12.16 -3.85 1.64
CA LEU A 8 -12.18 -3.29 2.98
C LEU A 8 -12.92 -4.23 3.94
N TYR A 9 -12.29 -4.50 5.07
CA TYR A 9 -12.84 -5.28 6.15
C TYR A 9 -12.70 -4.53 7.48
N SER A 10 -13.62 -4.82 8.39
CA SER A 10 -13.60 -4.32 9.77
C SER A 10 -13.57 -5.49 10.75
N VAL A 11 -12.78 -5.35 11.80
CA VAL A 11 -12.84 -6.26 12.97
C VAL A 11 -13.86 -5.68 13.96
N ARG A 12 -14.93 -6.43 14.20
CA ARG A 12 -16.04 -6.03 15.08
C ARG A 12 -15.68 -6.24 16.55
N GLN A 13 -16.48 -5.64 17.44
CA GLN A 13 -16.29 -5.76 18.90
C GLN A 13 -16.38 -7.20 19.41
N ASP A 14 -17.10 -8.08 18.71
CA ASP A 14 -17.21 -9.51 19.03
C ASP A 14 -16.02 -10.33 18.48
N GLY A 15 -15.05 -9.68 17.83
CA GLY A 15 -13.89 -10.29 17.20
C GLY A 15 -14.16 -10.90 15.83
N SER A 16 -15.37 -10.78 15.28
CA SER A 16 -15.64 -11.21 13.91
C SER A 16 -15.09 -10.22 12.89
N ILE A 17 -14.63 -10.73 11.74
CA ILE A 17 -14.18 -9.92 10.61
C ILE A 17 -15.34 -9.81 9.63
N SER A 18 -15.73 -8.59 9.26
CA SER A 18 -16.78 -8.35 8.28
C SER A 18 -16.30 -7.53 7.09
N GLU A 19 -16.77 -7.92 5.92
CA GLU A 19 -16.62 -7.16 4.69
C GLU A 19 -17.41 -5.85 4.74
N ASP A 20 -16.75 -4.73 4.47
CA ASP A 20 -17.34 -3.40 4.48
C ASP A 20 -17.76 -2.95 3.06
N VAL A 21 -17.10 -3.50 2.03
CA VAL A 21 -17.39 -3.20 0.63
C VAL A 21 -17.67 -4.49 -0.12
N PRO A 22 -18.86 -4.63 -0.75
CA PRO A 22 -19.22 -5.81 -1.53
C PRO A 22 -18.15 -6.24 -2.55
N GLU A 23 -17.83 -7.52 -2.59
CA GLU A 23 -16.84 -8.13 -3.48
C GLU A 23 -17.09 -7.77 -4.95
N SER A 24 -18.35 -7.85 -5.39
CA SER A 24 -18.75 -7.47 -6.75
C SER A 24 -18.42 -6.02 -7.12
N ILE A 25 -18.40 -5.11 -6.15
CA ILE A 25 -17.96 -3.72 -6.38
C ILE A 25 -16.45 -3.69 -6.62
N ILE A 26 -15.68 -4.44 -5.84
CA ILE A 26 -14.22 -4.50 -6.00
C ILE A 26 -13.86 -5.12 -7.35
N ILE A 27 -14.44 -6.27 -7.71
CA ILE A 27 -14.24 -6.90 -9.02
C ILE A 27 -14.59 -5.92 -10.15
N GLY A 28 -15.75 -5.27 -10.07
CA GLY A 28 -16.14 -4.27 -11.07
C GLY A 28 -15.22 -3.04 -11.13
N LEU A 29 -14.47 -2.72 -10.08
CA LEU A 29 -13.43 -1.68 -10.11
C LEU A 29 -12.16 -2.17 -10.81
N ILE A 30 -11.77 -3.43 -10.58
CA ILE A 30 -10.63 -4.08 -11.24
C ILE A 30 -10.87 -4.08 -12.76
N GLU A 31 -12.03 -4.60 -13.19
CA GLU A 31 -12.42 -4.64 -14.60
C GLU A 31 -12.39 -3.26 -15.25
N LYS A 32 -12.92 -2.23 -14.57
CA LYS A 32 -12.93 -0.84 -15.07
C LYS A 32 -11.51 -0.27 -15.18
N ALA A 33 -10.63 -0.57 -14.23
CA ALA A 33 -9.25 -0.14 -14.27
C ALA A 33 -8.52 -0.76 -15.48
N HIS A 34 -8.67 -2.07 -15.69
CA HIS A 34 -8.09 -2.75 -16.84
C HIS A 34 -8.66 -2.26 -18.18
N GLN A 35 -9.99 -2.03 -18.26
CA GLN A 35 -10.63 -1.45 -19.46
C GLN A 35 -10.10 -0.06 -19.80
N ALA A 36 -9.70 0.71 -18.79
CA ALA A 36 -9.08 2.01 -18.95
C ALA A 36 -7.55 1.95 -19.15
N GLY A 37 -6.96 0.75 -19.23
CA GLY A 37 -5.54 0.53 -19.49
C GLY A 37 -4.63 0.69 -18.28
N PHE A 38 -5.17 0.64 -17.06
CA PHE A 38 -4.39 0.66 -15.83
C PHE A 38 -4.01 -0.75 -15.42
N ALA A 39 -2.79 -0.91 -14.90
CA ALA A 39 -2.46 -2.04 -14.05
C ALA A 39 -3.09 -1.86 -12.66
N VAL A 40 -3.42 -2.95 -11.99
CA VAL A 40 -4.08 -2.96 -10.69
C VAL A 40 -3.12 -3.43 -9.61
N PHE A 41 -3.08 -2.67 -8.52
CA PHE A 41 -2.52 -3.10 -7.25
C PHE A 41 -3.68 -3.38 -6.27
N LEU A 42 -3.99 -4.66 -6.07
CA LEU A 42 -5.03 -5.09 -5.14
C LEU A 42 -4.44 -5.26 -3.74
N GLU A 43 -5.08 -4.68 -2.74
CA GLU A 43 -4.60 -4.73 -1.36
C GLU A 43 -5.74 -4.90 -0.36
N LEU A 44 -5.68 -5.98 0.41
CA LEU A 44 -6.62 -6.21 1.51
C LEU A 44 -6.38 -5.20 2.63
N ASN A 45 -7.40 -4.48 3.08
CA ASN A 45 -7.28 -3.55 4.20
C ASN A 45 -8.27 -3.89 5.32
N THR A 46 -7.77 -3.89 6.56
CA THR A 46 -8.55 -4.16 7.78
C THR A 46 -8.74 -2.94 8.67
N ALA A 47 -8.19 -1.79 8.25
CA ALA A 47 -8.46 -0.50 8.88
C ALA A 47 -9.84 -0.01 8.44
N GLY A 48 -10.88 -0.49 9.15
CA GLY A 48 -12.23 0.02 9.03
C GLY A 48 -12.33 1.54 9.30
N PRO A 49 -13.52 2.15 9.15
CA PRO A 49 -13.73 3.57 9.44
C PRO A 49 -13.45 3.87 10.93
N GLY A 50 -12.25 4.34 11.24
CA GLY A 50 -11.83 4.68 12.60
C GLY A 50 -10.32 4.59 12.81
N SER A 51 -9.81 3.38 13.01
CA SER A 51 -8.39 3.10 13.31
C SER A 51 -7.99 1.70 12.87
N PHE A 52 -6.68 1.46 12.72
CA PHE A 52 -6.17 0.10 12.61
C PHE A 52 -6.58 -0.75 13.82
N PRO A 53 -6.94 -2.02 13.62
CA PRO A 53 -7.14 -2.92 14.74
C PRO A 53 -5.77 -3.22 15.39
N ASN A 54 -5.79 -3.56 16.67
CA ASN A 54 -4.60 -3.97 17.41
C ASN A 54 -4.71 -5.47 17.74
N LEU A 55 -4.53 -6.32 16.73
CA LEU A 55 -4.84 -7.74 16.82
C LEU A 55 -3.75 -8.50 17.57
N ASP A 56 -4.07 -9.00 18.77
CA ASP A 56 -3.15 -9.69 19.67
C ASP A 56 -3.34 -11.21 19.74
N ASN A 57 -4.44 -11.73 19.16
CA ASN A 57 -4.75 -13.14 19.12
C ASN A 57 -4.23 -13.80 17.83
N PRO A 58 -3.40 -14.87 17.91
CA PRO A 58 -2.91 -15.61 16.74
C PRO A 58 -3.98 -16.11 15.77
N LYS A 59 -5.22 -16.35 16.25
CA LYS A 59 -6.35 -16.73 15.39
C LYS A 59 -6.59 -15.73 14.25
N TYR A 60 -6.33 -14.44 14.47
CA TYR A 60 -6.51 -13.44 13.41
C TYR A 60 -5.55 -13.60 12.24
N VAL A 61 -4.37 -14.20 12.46
CA VAL A 61 -3.45 -14.53 11.35
C VAL A 61 -4.12 -15.53 10.41
N ASP A 62 -4.75 -16.57 10.95
CA ASP A 62 -5.42 -17.60 10.16
C ASP A 62 -6.70 -17.06 9.49
N ASP A 63 -7.50 -16.27 10.21
CA ASP A 63 -8.73 -15.68 9.69
C ASP A 63 -8.44 -14.71 8.53
N LEU A 64 -7.47 -13.80 8.71
CA LEU A 64 -7.02 -12.89 7.65
C LEU A 64 -6.36 -13.65 6.51
N HIS A 65 -5.66 -14.75 6.79
CA HIS A 65 -5.02 -15.53 5.74
C HIS A 65 -6.07 -16.21 4.85
N ASN A 66 -7.18 -16.69 5.42
CA ASN A 66 -8.28 -17.24 4.65
C ASN A 66 -8.93 -16.19 3.75
N ILE A 67 -9.07 -14.94 4.22
CA ILE A 67 -9.56 -13.82 3.41
C ILE A 67 -8.56 -13.48 2.30
N ALA A 68 -7.26 -13.42 2.63
CA ALA A 68 -6.22 -13.18 1.64
C ALA A 68 -6.13 -14.30 0.59
N LEU A 69 -6.35 -15.55 0.99
CA LEU A 69 -6.41 -16.70 0.08
C LEU A 69 -7.58 -16.60 -0.89
N HIS A 70 -8.74 -16.12 -0.42
CA HIS A 70 -9.89 -15.85 -1.27
C HIS A 70 -9.59 -14.75 -2.30
N TRP A 71 -9.05 -13.62 -1.85
CA TRP A 71 -8.67 -12.52 -2.75
C TRP A 71 -7.51 -12.85 -3.68
N ALA A 72 -6.59 -13.75 -3.30
CA ALA A 72 -5.54 -14.24 -4.19
C ALA A 72 -6.10 -15.01 -5.39
N LYS A 73 -7.19 -15.77 -5.21
CA LYS A 73 -7.88 -16.47 -6.32
C LYS A 73 -8.54 -15.46 -7.26
N ILE A 74 -9.25 -14.49 -6.69
CA ILE A 74 -9.87 -13.41 -7.49
C ILE A 74 -8.79 -12.62 -8.22
N ALA A 75 -7.69 -12.27 -7.57
CA ALA A 75 -6.57 -11.56 -8.18
C ALA A 75 -5.97 -12.34 -9.36
N GLU A 76 -5.86 -13.67 -9.25
CA GLU A 76 -5.40 -14.52 -10.35
C GLU A 76 -6.41 -14.56 -11.51
N GLU A 77 -7.69 -14.76 -11.20
CA GLU A 77 -8.80 -14.82 -12.17
C GLU A 77 -8.94 -13.50 -12.95
N GLU A 78 -8.88 -12.38 -12.23
CA GLU A 78 -8.96 -11.02 -12.77
C GLU A 78 -7.62 -10.51 -13.31
N LYS A 79 -6.54 -11.31 -13.26
CA LYS A 79 -5.20 -10.97 -13.78
C LYS A 79 -4.62 -9.68 -13.19
N VAL A 80 -4.84 -9.47 -11.91
CA VAL A 80 -4.25 -8.36 -11.15
C VAL A 80 -2.72 -8.45 -11.20
N GLU A 81 -2.06 -7.31 -11.43
CA GLU A 81 -0.61 -7.25 -11.63
C GLU A 81 0.18 -7.28 -10.31
N PHE A 82 -0.37 -6.67 -9.26
CA PHE A 82 0.24 -6.61 -7.93
C PHE A 82 -0.79 -6.96 -6.85
N TYR A 83 -0.41 -7.82 -5.90
CA TYR A 83 -1.28 -8.21 -4.80
C TYR A 83 -0.56 -8.10 -3.45
N SER A 84 -1.13 -7.31 -2.54
CA SER A 84 -0.73 -7.22 -1.13
C SER A 84 -1.76 -7.98 -0.27
N PRO A 85 -1.38 -9.11 0.34
CA PRO A 85 -2.28 -9.92 1.15
C PRO A 85 -2.89 -9.20 2.35
N LEU A 86 -2.23 -8.15 2.85
CA LEU A 86 -2.70 -7.31 3.95
C LEU A 86 -1.94 -6.00 3.96
N ASN A 87 -2.69 -4.91 4.09
CA ASN A 87 -2.20 -3.56 4.32
C ASN A 87 -1.57 -3.46 5.71
N GLU A 88 -0.31 -3.03 5.79
CA GLU A 88 0.34 -2.62 7.03
C GLU A 88 0.19 -3.66 8.17
N PRO A 89 0.71 -4.90 8.00
CA PRO A 89 0.60 -5.92 9.02
C PRO A 89 1.27 -5.48 10.33
N ASP A 90 2.29 -4.62 10.26
CA ASP A 90 2.98 -4.03 11.40
C ASP A 90 2.19 -2.96 12.17
N ALA A 91 1.15 -2.37 11.55
CA ALA A 91 0.17 -1.54 12.24
C ALA A 91 -1.09 -2.34 12.66
N THR A 92 -1.39 -3.45 11.96
CA THR A 92 -2.57 -4.28 12.17
C THR A 92 -2.42 -5.28 13.33
N PHE A 93 -1.22 -5.85 13.50
CA PHE A 93 -0.95 -6.81 14.56
C PHE A 93 -0.26 -6.16 15.76
N ALA A 94 -0.63 -6.58 16.96
CA ALA A 94 -0.17 -5.97 18.21
C ALA A 94 1.31 -6.20 18.53
N ASN A 95 1.99 -7.13 17.84
CA ASN A 95 3.39 -7.46 18.11
C ASN A 95 4.08 -8.11 16.91
N SER A 96 5.42 -8.06 16.93
CA SER A 96 6.28 -8.57 15.85
C SER A 96 6.19 -10.08 15.64
N ASN A 97 5.82 -10.88 16.65
CA ASN A 97 5.67 -12.32 16.46
C ASN A 97 4.49 -12.63 15.54
N LEU A 98 3.37 -11.92 15.69
CA LEU A 98 2.22 -12.04 14.81
C LEU A 98 2.50 -11.50 13.41
N VAL A 99 3.25 -10.39 13.29
CA VAL A 99 3.72 -9.89 11.99
C VAL A 99 4.59 -10.94 11.28
N ASN A 100 5.55 -11.54 11.97
CA ASN A 100 6.42 -12.57 11.40
C ASN A 100 5.63 -13.85 11.06
N GLN A 101 4.64 -14.21 11.87
CA GLN A 101 3.73 -15.33 11.58
C GLN A 101 2.91 -15.04 10.33
N TRP A 102 2.36 -13.84 10.20
CA TRP A 102 1.65 -13.39 9.00
C TRP A 102 2.51 -13.47 7.75
N ILE A 103 3.70 -12.87 7.77
CA ILE A 103 4.64 -12.86 6.64
C ILE A 103 5.02 -14.30 6.25
N LYS A 104 5.23 -15.17 7.24
CA LYS A 104 5.50 -16.59 6.99
C LYS A 104 4.33 -17.27 6.30
N THR A 105 3.12 -17.18 6.87
CA THR A 105 1.93 -17.91 6.39
C THR A 105 1.45 -17.42 5.04
N SER A 106 1.39 -16.10 4.84
CA SER A 106 0.88 -15.47 3.60
C SER A 106 1.73 -15.74 2.35
N GLN A 107 2.93 -16.31 2.49
CA GLN A 107 3.70 -16.77 1.33
C GLN A 107 3.08 -17.97 0.62
N ASP A 108 2.19 -18.73 1.26
CA ASP A 108 1.55 -19.86 0.59
C ASP A 108 0.58 -19.42 -0.51
N LEU A 109 0.18 -18.14 -0.51
CA LEU A 109 -0.56 -17.50 -1.59
C LEU A 109 0.18 -17.56 -2.93
N ARG A 110 1.51 -17.70 -2.93
CA ARG A 110 2.30 -17.88 -4.16
C ARG A 110 1.87 -19.10 -4.98
N ALA A 111 1.34 -20.14 -4.34
CA ALA A 111 0.85 -21.31 -5.06
C ALA A 111 -0.44 -21.03 -5.85
N ILE A 112 -1.11 -19.92 -5.54
CA ILE A 112 -2.40 -19.52 -6.11
C ILE A 112 -2.25 -18.33 -7.06
N PHE A 113 -1.44 -17.34 -6.68
CA PHE A 113 -1.27 -16.10 -7.41
C PHE A 113 0.11 -16.01 -8.09
N SER A 114 0.09 -15.85 -9.40
CA SER A 114 1.26 -15.83 -10.27
C SER A 114 1.82 -14.42 -10.53
N GLY A 115 1.02 -13.38 -10.27
CA GLY A 115 1.44 -11.97 -10.36
C GLY A 115 2.43 -11.55 -9.26
N ASN A 116 2.63 -10.23 -9.09
CA ASN A 116 3.63 -9.73 -8.16
C ASN A 116 3.09 -9.68 -6.72
N LEU A 117 3.63 -10.51 -5.83
CA LEU A 117 3.27 -10.44 -4.40
C LEU A 117 4.03 -9.30 -3.73
N VAL A 118 3.31 -8.46 -3.00
CA VAL A 118 3.83 -7.27 -2.33
C VAL A 118 3.66 -7.41 -0.82
N LEU A 119 4.72 -7.14 -0.06
CA LEU A 119 4.66 -6.94 1.38
C LEU A 119 4.68 -5.44 1.66
N LYS A 120 3.56 -4.86 2.12
CA LYS A 120 3.45 -3.43 2.39
C LYS A 120 3.46 -3.15 3.89
N PHE A 121 4.29 -2.21 4.33
CA PHE A 121 4.40 -1.81 5.73
C PHE A 121 3.92 -0.38 5.96
N ALA A 122 3.50 -0.11 7.20
CA ALA A 122 3.25 1.25 7.65
C ALA A 122 4.56 2.04 7.69
N ASP A 123 4.51 3.29 7.25
CA ASP A 123 5.70 4.14 7.14
C ASP A 123 6.82 3.39 6.37
N ILE A 124 8.04 3.33 6.92
CA ILE A 124 9.16 2.60 6.33
C ILE A 124 9.32 1.17 6.88
N GLY A 125 8.39 0.67 7.70
CA GLY A 125 8.38 -0.68 8.27
C GLY A 125 9.56 -1.04 9.20
N PRO A 126 9.77 -2.32 9.55
CA PRO A 126 10.88 -2.78 10.40
C PRO A 126 12.23 -2.77 9.67
N ARG A 127 13.35 -2.80 10.42
CA ARG A 127 14.71 -2.84 9.83
C ARG A 127 15.05 -4.18 9.18
N ASN A 128 14.64 -5.27 9.82
CA ASN A 128 14.85 -6.63 9.34
C ASN A 128 13.50 -7.31 9.20
N ILE A 129 13.36 -8.11 8.15
CA ILE A 129 12.17 -8.87 7.83
C ILE A 129 12.54 -10.35 7.77
N GLU A 130 11.79 -11.17 8.48
CA GLU A 130 11.96 -12.62 8.47
C GLU A 130 11.02 -13.25 7.45
N ASN A 131 11.45 -14.33 6.80
CA ASN A 131 10.61 -15.14 5.92
C ASN A 131 9.98 -14.35 4.75
N ILE A 132 10.68 -13.43 4.08
CA ILE A 132 10.13 -12.68 2.93
C ILE A 132 10.28 -13.40 1.57
N GLY A 133 10.84 -14.61 1.55
CA GLY A 133 11.43 -15.23 0.36
C GLY A 133 10.53 -15.45 -0.87
N LYS A 134 9.19 -15.47 -0.72
CA LYS A 134 8.25 -15.60 -1.86
C LYS A 134 7.60 -14.29 -2.32
N TYR A 135 7.89 -13.17 -1.66
CA TYR A 135 7.47 -11.84 -2.09
C TYR A 135 8.37 -11.32 -3.22
N ASP A 136 7.77 -10.56 -4.13
CA ASP A 136 8.48 -9.94 -5.24
C ASP A 136 8.85 -8.48 -4.95
N TYR A 137 8.01 -7.78 -4.19
CA TYR A 137 8.17 -6.37 -3.88
C TYR A 137 7.95 -6.10 -2.41
N ILE A 138 8.54 -5.01 -1.94
CA ILE A 138 8.17 -4.36 -0.68
C ILE A 138 7.58 -2.99 -0.99
N ALA A 139 6.62 -2.56 -0.18
CA ALA A 139 6.02 -1.23 -0.30
C ALA A 139 5.98 -0.50 1.04
N PHE A 140 6.14 0.82 0.99
CA PHE A 140 6.09 1.73 2.14
C PHE A 140 5.02 2.79 1.96
N ASP A 141 4.51 3.31 3.06
CA ASP A 141 3.56 4.42 3.06
C ASP A 141 4.23 5.69 3.49
N ILE A 142 3.99 6.78 2.75
CA ILE A 142 4.50 8.10 3.13
C ILE A 142 3.31 9.05 3.21
N MET A 143 2.86 9.25 4.45
CA MET A 143 1.83 10.24 4.81
C MET A 143 2.52 11.44 5.44
N TRP A 144 2.20 12.65 4.97
CA TRP A 144 2.81 13.87 5.51
C TRP A 144 1.79 14.93 5.91
N GLY A 145 1.89 15.45 7.13
CA GLY A 145 0.87 16.30 7.73
C GLY A 145 1.24 17.76 7.96
N ASP A 146 2.37 18.26 7.44
CA ASP A 146 2.79 19.64 7.68
C ASP A 146 3.67 20.24 6.56
N ASN A 147 4.16 21.46 6.78
CA ASN A 147 4.99 22.21 5.83
C ASN A 147 6.50 22.07 6.06
N ARG A 148 6.96 21.13 6.90
CA ARG A 148 8.38 20.91 7.22
C ARG A 148 9.04 20.10 6.12
N HIS A 149 9.14 20.70 4.94
CA HIS A 149 9.63 20.05 3.72
C HIS A 149 11.06 19.50 3.87
N GLN A 150 11.90 20.08 4.70
CA GLN A 150 13.25 19.57 4.95
C GLN A 150 13.21 18.21 5.68
N GLU A 151 12.39 18.09 6.71
CA GLU A 151 12.18 16.81 7.41
C GLU A 151 11.59 15.76 6.48
N LEU A 152 10.65 16.15 5.60
CA LEU A 152 10.13 15.28 4.55
C LEU A 152 11.25 14.78 3.63
N ARG A 153 12.16 15.66 3.17
CA ARG A 153 13.30 15.26 2.31
C ARG A 153 14.21 14.27 3.02
N GLU A 154 14.49 14.47 4.30
CA GLU A 154 15.33 13.56 5.10
C GLU A 154 14.67 12.20 5.31
N HIS A 155 13.37 12.20 5.61
CA HIS A 155 12.58 10.99 5.73
C HIS A 155 12.54 10.21 4.40
N LEU A 156 12.29 10.89 3.27
CA LEU A 156 12.28 10.27 1.94
C LEU A 156 13.62 9.66 1.56
N LYS A 157 14.75 10.33 1.88
CA LYS A 157 16.08 9.77 1.66
C LYS A 157 16.27 8.47 2.45
N THR A 158 15.88 8.49 3.72
CA THR A 158 15.93 7.30 4.59
C THR A 158 15.06 6.17 4.04
N ALA A 159 13.84 6.47 3.58
CA ALA A 159 12.93 5.51 3.00
C ALA A 159 13.49 4.89 1.70
N VAL A 160 14.05 5.71 0.81
CA VAL A 160 14.68 5.27 -0.44
C VAL A 160 15.91 4.40 -0.17
N GLU A 161 16.80 4.81 0.72
CA GLU A 161 17.99 4.05 1.11
C GLU A 161 17.58 2.69 1.66
N LYS A 162 16.68 2.68 2.64
CA LYS A 162 16.18 1.46 3.26
C LYS A 162 15.50 0.53 2.25
N GLY A 163 14.58 1.05 1.45
CA GLY A 163 13.84 0.23 0.48
C GLY A 163 14.78 -0.41 -0.56
N ASN A 164 15.77 0.34 -1.04
CA ASN A 164 16.79 -0.19 -1.95
C ASN A 164 17.71 -1.21 -1.27
N ASP A 165 18.05 -1.03 0.00
CA ASP A 165 18.84 -2.00 0.76
C ASP A 165 18.07 -3.30 0.98
N LEU A 166 16.79 -3.23 1.36
CA LEU A 166 15.93 -4.41 1.49
C LEU A 166 15.74 -5.11 0.15
N LYS A 167 15.51 -4.35 -0.93
CA LYS A 167 15.43 -4.88 -2.31
C LYS A 167 16.66 -5.72 -2.65
N LYS A 168 17.87 -5.21 -2.37
CA LYS A 168 19.13 -5.94 -2.59
C LYS A 168 19.31 -7.12 -1.65
N GLN A 169 19.09 -6.92 -0.35
CA GLN A 169 19.28 -7.91 0.70
C GLN A 169 18.42 -9.16 0.47
N TYR A 170 17.16 -8.96 0.07
CA TYR A 170 16.19 -10.03 -0.12
C TYR A 170 15.99 -10.43 -1.57
N LYS A 171 16.76 -9.84 -2.50
CA LYS A 171 16.68 -10.11 -3.96
C LYS A 171 15.27 -9.90 -4.52
N LEU A 172 14.60 -8.85 -4.06
CA LEU A 172 13.27 -8.46 -4.54
C LEU A 172 13.38 -7.88 -5.96
N LYS A 173 12.30 -7.99 -6.74
CA LYS A 173 12.17 -7.34 -8.05
C LYS A 173 12.18 -5.82 -7.90
N GLY A 174 11.57 -5.29 -6.83
CA GLY A 174 11.52 -3.85 -6.58
C GLY A 174 11.03 -3.42 -5.21
N PHE A 175 11.02 -2.10 -5.04
CA PHE A 175 10.46 -1.38 -3.91
C PHE A 175 9.73 -0.13 -4.41
N PHE A 176 8.54 0.14 -3.90
CA PHE A 176 7.74 1.30 -4.28
C PHE A 176 7.00 1.93 -3.09
N PHE A 177 6.46 3.14 -3.28
CA PHE A 177 5.57 3.73 -2.27
C PHE A 177 4.12 3.29 -2.51
N GLY A 178 3.61 2.44 -1.62
CA GLY A 178 2.29 1.81 -1.69
C GLY A 178 1.14 2.77 -1.36
N GLU A 179 1.41 3.79 -0.55
CA GLU A 179 0.54 4.95 -0.38
C GLU A 179 1.34 6.24 -0.24
N LEU A 180 0.88 7.27 -0.96
CA LEU A 180 1.35 8.64 -0.81
C LEU A 180 0.18 9.57 -0.53
N GLY A 181 0.30 10.36 0.53
CA GLY A 181 -0.76 11.25 0.98
C GLY A 181 -0.26 12.48 1.72
N ALA A 182 -1.11 13.50 1.77
CA ALA A 182 -0.91 14.63 2.66
C ALA A 182 -2.18 14.90 3.48
N GLU A 183 -2.04 15.04 4.81
CA GLU A 183 -3.17 15.14 5.76
C GLU A 183 -3.94 16.45 5.54
N ARG A 184 -5.09 16.40 4.87
CA ARG A 184 -5.84 17.62 4.50
C ARG A 184 -6.43 18.37 5.68
N SER A 185 -6.60 17.71 6.82
CA SER A 185 -7.00 18.38 8.05
C SER A 185 -5.94 19.40 8.52
N ARG A 186 -4.68 19.21 8.11
CA ARG A 186 -3.53 20.01 8.57
C ARG A 186 -2.89 20.85 7.47
N VAL A 187 -2.99 20.43 6.21
CA VAL A 187 -2.36 21.14 5.09
C VAL A 187 -3.36 21.64 4.06
N GLY A 188 -3.19 22.90 3.66
CA GLY A 188 -3.94 23.49 2.54
C GLY A 188 -3.49 22.95 1.18
N LYS A 189 -4.29 23.20 0.13
CA LYS A 189 -4.04 22.71 -1.24
C LYS A 189 -2.65 23.07 -1.78
N GLU A 190 -2.13 24.25 -1.44
CA GLU A 190 -0.78 24.68 -1.83
C GLU A 190 0.31 23.85 -1.18
N VAL A 191 0.18 23.58 0.12
CA VAL A 191 1.16 22.78 0.86
C VAL A 191 1.10 21.33 0.40
N GLN A 192 -0.09 20.78 0.16
CA GLN A 192 -0.25 19.44 -0.45
C GLN A 192 0.48 19.33 -1.80
N ALA A 193 0.33 20.32 -2.70
CA ALA A 193 1.03 20.31 -3.98
C ALA A 193 2.57 20.39 -3.82
N LYS A 194 3.05 21.18 -2.85
CA LYS A 194 4.49 21.25 -2.52
C LYS A 194 5.03 19.97 -1.90
N ILE A 195 4.25 19.28 -1.06
CA ILE A 195 4.59 17.96 -0.52
C ILE A 195 4.77 16.98 -1.67
N PHE A 196 3.82 16.88 -2.60
CA PHE A 196 3.94 15.96 -3.75
C PHE A 196 5.12 16.32 -4.65
N ARG A 197 5.37 17.61 -4.89
CA ARG A 197 6.56 18.05 -5.63
C ARG A 197 7.84 17.60 -4.92
N THR A 198 7.91 17.76 -3.61
CA THR A 198 9.06 17.35 -2.79
C THR A 198 9.28 15.85 -2.82
N ILE A 199 8.22 15.05 -2.65
CA ILE A 199 8.27 13.58 -2.76
C ILE A 199 8.89 13.18 -4.08
N LEU A 200 8.35 13.74 -5.16
CA LEU A 200 8.77 13.35 -6.48
C LEU A 200 10.17 13.88 -6.84
N GLU A 201 10.53 15.11 -6.48
CA GLU A 201 11.90 15.64 -6.67
C GLU A 201 12.96 14.76 -5.99
N GLU A 202 12.69 14.28 -4.78
CA GLU A 202 13.67 13.49 -4.04
C GLU A 202 13.76 12.04 -4.49
N THR A 203 12.67 11.47 -5.02
CA THR A 203 12.56 10.02 -5.19
C THR A 203 12.43 9.56 -6.63
N TRP A 204 12.17 10.45 -7.60
CA TRP A 204 12.01 10.09 -9.01
C TRP A 204 13.26 9.38 -9.55
N GLY A 205 13.05 8.22 -10.17
CA GLY A 205 14.12 7.36 -10.66
C GLY A 205 14.91 6.60 -9.57
N LYS A 206 14.54 6.73 -8.30
CA LYS A 206 15.17 6.03 -7.16
C LYS A 206 14.26 4.99 -6.50
N VAL A 207 12.98 4.98 -6.87
CA VAL A 207 11.96 4.00 -6.44
C VAL A 207 11.28 3.43 -7.68
N ASP A 208 10.71 2.23 -7.56
CA ASP A 208 10.16 1.49 -8.71
C ASP A 208 8.68 1.83 -8.99
N GLY A 209 8.01 2.63 -8.15
CA GLY A 209 6.61 2.99 -8.36
C GLY A 209 6.03 3.91 -7.28
N TYR A 210 4.80 4.37 -7.52
CA TYR A 210 4.06 5.27 -6.63
C TYR A 210 2.55 5.02 -6.68
N CYS A 211 1.91 4.92 -5.52
CA CYS A 211 0.47 4.85 -5.38
C CYS A 211 -0.06 6.05 -4.59
N PHE A 212 -0.52 7.08 -5.32
CA PHE A 212 -1.06 8.30 -4.71
C PHE A 212 -2.52 8.12 -4.28
N LEU A 213 -2.86 8.46 -3.03
CA LEU A 213 -4.23 8.42 -2.50
C LEU A 213 -5.10 9.59 -3.01
N GLY A 214 -5.26 9.72 -4.33
CA GLY A 214 -5.88 10.92 -4.91
C GLY A 214 -7.38 10.90 -5.08
N TRP A 215 -7.91 9.73 -5.43
CA TRP A 215 -9.30 9.55 -5.84
C TRP A 215 -10.18 8.89 -4.78
N SER A 216 -9.62 8.58 -3.61
CA SER A 216 -10.39 8.13 -2.45
C SER A 216 -11.20 9.27 -1.82
N ASP A 217 -12.12 8.93 -0.92
CA ASP A 217 -12.78 9.91 -0.06
C ASP A 217 -12.08 10.13 1.29
N LEU A 218 -10.91 9.52 1.45
CA LEU A 218 -10.07 9.60 2.63
C LEU A 218 -9.45 10.99 2.83
N GLU A 219 -8.85 11.18 4.01
CA GLU A 219 -8.18 12.40 4.44
C GLU A 219 -7.08 12.89 3.47
N PHE A 220 -6.50 11.99 2.68
CA PHE A 220 -5.36 12.28 1.81
C PHE A 220 -5.75 12.70 0.38
N LYS A 221 -7.05 12.70 0.06
CA LYS A 221 -7.56 12.90 -1.31
C LYS A 221 -7.12 14.23 -1.93
N PHE A 222 -6.85 14.22 -3.24
CA PHE A 222 -6.49 15.43 -3.98
C PHE A 222 -7.21 15.57 -5.33
N LYS A 223 -8.28 14.80 -5.58
CA LYS A 223 -9.11 14.91 -6.79
C LYS A 223 -9.60 16.33 -7.09
N ASP A 224 -9.79 17.15 -6.05
CA ASP A 224 -10.20 18.55 -6.10
C ASP A 224 -9.04 19.57 -6.05
N ASN A 225 -7.78 19.13 -6.15
CA ASN A 225 -6.60 19.98 -6.12
C ASN A 225 -5.87 19.93 -7.48
N ASP A 226 -6.21 20.86 -8.37
CA ASP A 226 -5.61 20.93 -9.72
C ASP A 226 -4.10 21.15 -9.72
N ARG A 227 -3.56 21.82 -8.69
CA ARG A 227 -2.11 22.04 -8.57
C ARG A 227 -1.39 20.74 -8.23
N ALA A 228 -1.91 19.97 -7.28
CA ALA A 228 -1.38 18.65 -6.94
C ALA A 228 -1.45 17.68 -8.14
N LYS A 229 -2.59 17.66 -8.86
CA LYS A 229 -2.73 16.87 -10.10
C LYS A 229 -1.73 17.33 -11.17
N GLY A 230 -1.52 18.64 -11.30
CA GLY A 230 -0.55 19.23 -12.22
C GLY A 230 0.88 18.76 -11.95
N VAL A 231 1.31 18.75 -10.69
CA VAL A 231 2.63 18.26 -10.28
C VAL A 231 2.83 16.78 -10.66
N ILE A 232 1.85 15.92 -10.37
CA ILE A 232 1.94 14.49 -10.71
C ILE A 232 2.00 14.31 -12.23
N LYS A 233 1.13 15.00 -12.97
CA LYS A 233 1.10 14.94 -14.45
C LYS A 233 2.41 15.41 -15.07
N GLU A 234 3.03 16.46 -14.51
CA GLU A 234 4.31 17.00 -14.96
C GLU A 234 5.37 15.90 -14.99
N TRP A 235 5.44 15.07 -13.93
CA TRP A 235 6.48 14.05 -13.81
C TRP A 235 6.17 12.77 -14.58
N TYR A 236 4.94 12.27 -14.52
CA TYR A 236 4.55 11.11 -15.32
C TYR A 236 4.54 11.40 -16.84
N GLY A 237 4.52 12.67 -17.23
CA GLY A 237 4.66 13.10 -18.62
C GLY A 237 6.11 13.31 -19.07
N LYS A 238 7.11 13.17 -18.20
CA LYS A 238 8.51 13.19 -18.61
C LYS A 238 8.76 11.97 -19.49
N THR A 239 9.22 12.22 -20.71
CA THR A 239 9.79 11.19 -21.57
C THR A 239 11.27 11.10 -21.22
N ASP A 240 11.71 9.90 -20.84
CA ASP A 240 13.13 9.59 -20.66
C ASP A 240 13.84 9.50 -22.03
#